data_AF-A0A2Z6NXT1-F1
#
_entry.id   AF-A0A2Z6NXT1-F1
#
_cell.length_a   1.000
_cell.length_b   1.000
_cell.length_c   1.000
_cell.angle_alpha   90.00
_cell.angle_beta   90.00
_cell.angle_gamma   90.00
#
_symmetry.space_group_name_H-M   'P 1'
#
loop_
_entity.id
_entity.type
_entity.pdbx_description
1 polymer ?
#
loop_
_entity_poly.entity_id
_entity_poly.type
_entity_poly.pdbx_seq_one_letter_code
_entity_poly.pdbx_strand_id
1 'polypeptide(L)' 'MADLLFDICSAEDHDVTGRVAALTWSIWQNRNAVVWCNPQLTPIQVGYNAFRVWQSWVDAQQIRSRV' A
#
# COMPACT_ATOMS: atom_id res chain seq x y z
N MET A 1 -4.20 -13.54 6.95
CA MET A 1 -3.92 -12.21 6.32
C MET A 1 -4.79 -11.14 6.95
N ALA A 2 -6.11 -11.36 7.05
CA ALA A 2 -6.99 -10.43 7.76
C ALA A 2 -6.58 -10.26 9.23
N ASP A 3 -6.30 -11.36 9.95
CA ASP A 3 -5.90 -11.30 11.36
C ASP A 3 -4.61 -10.50 11.57
N LEU A 4 -3.58 -10.75 10.76
CA LEU A 4 -2.34 -9.97 10.77
C LEU A 4 -2.56 -8.49 10.52
N LEU A 5 -3.47 -8.13 9.60
CA LEU A 5 -3.80 -6.74 9.34
C LEU A 5 -4.55 -6.11 10.51
N PHE A 6 -5.47 -6.84 11.14
CA PHE A 6 -6.18 -6.35 12.33
C PHE A 6 -5.24 -6.16 13.51
N ASP A 7 -4.31 -7.10 13.74
CA ASP A 7 -3.29 -6.99 14.77
C ASP A 7 -2.42 -5.74 14.55
N ILE A 8 -1.91 -5.54 13.33
CA ILE A 8 -1.12 -4.35 12.96
C ILE A 8 -1.94 -3.07 13.17
N CYS A 9 -3.17 -3.02 12.67
CA CYS A 9 -4.04 -1.84 12.86
C CYS A 9 -4.36 -1.54 14.33
N SER A 10 -4.29 -2.55 15.21
CA SER A 10 -4.58 -2.39 16.64
C SER A 10 -3.35 -2.00 17.48
N ALA A 11 -2.16 -2.36 17.03
CA ALA A 11 -0.92 -2.22 17.79
C ALA A 11 0.01 -1.11 17.27
N GLU A 12 -0.07 -0.80 15.97
CA GLU A 12 0.83 0.13 15.30
C GLU A 12 0.17 1.49 15.03
N ASP A 13 1.00 2.50 14.76
CA ASP A 13 0.50 3.82 14.38
C ASP A 13 -0.05 3.86 12.94
N HIS A 14 -0.66 5.00 12.59
CA HIS A 14 -1.27 5.23 11.29
C HIS A 14 -0.27 5.17 10.13
N ASP A 15 0.99 5.49 10.39
CA ASP A 15 2.02 5.52 9.36
C ASP A 15 2.50 4.10 9.04
N VAL A 16 2.82 3.29 10.04
CA VAL A 16 3.16 1.87 9.87
C VAL A 16 1.99 1.12 9.26
N THR A 17 0.78 1.30 9.80
CA THR A 17 -0.44 0.68 9.28
C THR A 17 -0.70 1.08 7.82
N GLY A 18 -0.51 2.35 7.49
CA GLY A 18 -0.67 2.87 6.14
C GLY A 18 0.31 2.27 5.12
N ARG A 19 1.59 2.14 5.50
CA ARG A 19 2.61 1.47 4.66
C ARG A 19 2.27 0.01 4.42
N VAL A 20 1.82 -0.72 5.45
CA VAL A 20 1.41 -2.14 5.33
C VAL A 20 0.19 -2.28 4.43
N ALA A 21 -0.79 -1.39 4.55
CA ALA A 21 -1.96 -1.36 3.69
C ALA A 21 -1.58 -1.11 2.21
N ALA A 22 -0.72 -0.12 1.95
CA ALA A 22 -0.23 0.20 0.61
C ALA A 22 0.57 -0.96 -0.03
N LEU A 23 1.38 -1.67 0.77
CA LEU A 23 2.11 -2.85 0.34
C LEU A 23 1.16 -4.01 0.01
N THR A 24 0.20 -4.29 0.89
CA THR A 24 -0.80 -5.33 0.69
C THR A 24 -1.61 -5.08 -0.58
N TRP A 25 -2.04 -3.84 -0.78
CA TRP A 25 -2.72 -3.41 -2.00
C TRP A 25 -1.86 -3.62 -3.25
N SER A 26 -0.59 -3.20 -3.21
CA SER A 26 0.34 -3.34 -4.34
C SER A 26 0.62 -4.80 -4.70
N ILE A 27 0.74 -5.69 -3.70
CA ILE A 27 0.88 -7.14 -3.90
C ILE A 27 -0.38 -7.70 -4.56
N TRP A 28 -1.56 -7.33 -4.04
CA TRP A 28 -2.84 -7.75 -4.62
C TRP A 28 -2.97 -7.28 -6.08
N GLN A 29 -2.64 -6.03 -6.38
CA GLN A 29 -2.65 -5.52 -7.75
C GLN A 29 -1.68 -6.29 -8.66
N ASN A 30 -0.45 -6.53 -8.22
CA ASN A 30 0.55 -7.27 -9.00
C ASN A 30 0.10 -8.71 -9.30
N ARG A 31 -0.55 -9.38 -8.35
CA ARG A 31 -1.13 -10.72 -8.56
C ARG A 31 -2.26 -10.70 -9.58
N ASN A 32 -3.09 -9.65 -9.58
CA ASN A 32 -4.18 -9.50 -10.54
C ASN A 32 -3.71 -9.06 -11.94
N ALA A 33 -2.52 -8.48 -12.07
CA ALA A 33 -1.95 -8.10 -13.36
C ALA A 33 -1.88 -9.28 -14.35
N VAL A 34 -1.67 -10.49 -13.84
CA VAL A 34 -1.66 -11.75 -14.62
C VAL A 34 -2.99 -12.02 -15.32
N VAL A 35 -4.11 -11.70 -14.66
CA VAL A 35 -5.46 -11.91 -15.20
C VAL A 35 -5.75 -10.91 -16.31
N TRP A 36 -5.22 -9.69 -16.18
CA TRP A 36 -5.49 -8.57 -17.09
C TRP A 36 -4.40 -8.39 -18.16
N CYS A 37 -3.57 -9.40 -18.40
CA CYS A 37 -2.45 -9.37 -19.36
C CYS A 37 -1.46 -8.21 -19.17
N ASN A 38 -1.34 -7.67 -17.95
CA ASN A 38 -0.32 -6.67 -17.63
C ASN A 38 0.98 -7.36 -17.19
N PRO A 39 2.15 -6.80 -17.53
CA PRO A 39 3.42 -7.33 -17.06
C PRO A 39 3.45 -7.30 -15.53
N GLN A 40 3.82 -8.44 -14.93
CA GLN A 40 4.06 -8.50 -13.49
C GLN A 40 5.33 -7.71 -13.15
N LEU A 41 5.22 -6.91 -12.10
CA LEU A 41 6.34 -6.21 -11.51
C LEU A 41 7.20 -7.19 -10.69
N THR A 42 8.51 -6.94 -10.70
CA THR A 42 9.43 -7.60 -9.76
C THR A 42 9.12 -7.22 -8.31
N PRO A 43 9.51 -8.03 -7.31
CA PRO A 43 9.26 -7.71 -5.90
C PRO A 43 9.75 -6.31 -5.48
N ILE A 44 10.91 -5.89 -6.00
CA ILE A 44 11.47 -4.55 -5.75
C ILE A 44 10.57 -3.46 -6.33
N GLN A 45 10.08 -3.64 -7.56
CA GLN A 45 9.16 -2.70 -8.19
C GLN A 45 7.81 -2.63 -7.48
N VAL A 46 7.32 -3.76 -6.94
CA VAL A 46 6.10 -3.77 -6.10
C VAL A 46 6.31 -2.97 -4.83
N GLY A 47 7.44 -3.14 -4.14
CA GLY A 47 7.79 -2.35 -2.96
C GLY A 47 7.92 -0.86 -3.26
N TYR A 48 8.55 -0.51 -4.38
CA TYR A 48 8.66 0.88 -4.83
C TYR A 48 7.28 1.50 -5.16
N ASN A 49 6.39 0.73 -5.80
CA ASN A 49 5.03 1.18 -6.07
C ASN A 49 4.25 1.41 -4.77
N ALA A 50 4.35 0.49 -3.80
CA ALA A 50 3.71 0.63 -2.49
C ALA A 50 4.17 1.90 -1.76
N PHE A 51 5.49 2.17 -1.77
CA PHE A 51 6.05 3.39 -1.19
C PHE A 51 5.48 4.65 -1.85
N ARG A 52 5.43 4.68 -3.20
CA ARG A 52 4.87 5.82 -3.95
C ARG A 52 3.38 6.05 -3.67
N VAL A 53 2.60 4.98 -3.60
CA VAL A 53 1.16 5.05 -3.27
C VAL A 53 0.97 5.64 -1.88
N TRP A 54 1.73 5.17 -0.88
CA TRP A 54 1.66 5.72 0.48
C TRP A 54 2.06 7.19 0.52
N GLN A 55 3.18 7.57 -0.12
CA GLN A 55 3.62 8.96 -0.15
C GLN A 55 2.57 9.89 -0.77
N SER A 56 1.99 9.46 -1.89
CA SER A 56 0.93 10.23 -2.58
C SER A 56 -0.30 10.42 -1.69
N TRP A 57 -0.64 9.42 -0.88
CA TRP A 57 -1.74 9.51 0.07
C TRP A 57 -1.44 10.48 1.22
N VAL A 58 -0.23 10.41 1.80
CA VAL A 58 0.22 11.35 2.84
C VAL A 58 0.18 12.78 2.32
N ASP A 59 0.70 13.03 1.12
CA ASP A 59 0.70 14.34 0.49
C ASP A 59 -0.74 14.86 0.29
N ALA A 60 -1.65 14.00 -0.16
CA ALA A 60 -3.07 14.34 -0.32
C ALA A 60 -3.76 14.68 1.02
N GLN A 61 -3.43 13.96 2.10
CA GLN A 61 -3.96 14.28 3.45
C GLN A 61 -3.43 15.62 3.96
N GLN A 62 -2.15 15.92 3.71
CA GLN A 62 -1.58 17.23 4.07
C GLN A 62 -2.28 18.36 3.31
N ILE A 63 -2.53 18.21 2.01
CA ILE A 63 -3.29 19.19 1.23
C ILE A 63 -4.68 19.37 1.83
N ARG A 64 -5.40 18.27 2.12
CA ARG A 64 -6.73 18.33 2.73
C ARG A 64 -6.73 19.04 4.08
N SER A 65 -5.72 18.84 4.90
CA SER A 65 -5.62 19.48 6.23
C SER A 65 -5.36 20.99 6.19
N ARG A 66 -4.94 21.52 5.03
CA ARG A 66 -4.65 22.94 4.80
C ARG A 66 -5.83 23.72 4.21
N VAL A 67 -6.90 23.03 3.84
CA VAL A 67 -8.17 23.58 3.30
C VAL A 67 -9.20 23.57 4.42
#